data_AF-A0A1G8CWI1-F1
#
_entry.id   AF-A0A1G8CWI1-F1
#
_cell.length_a   1.000
_cell.length_b   1.000
_cell.length_c   1.000
_cell.angle_alpha   90.00
_cell.angle_beta   90.00
_cell.angle_gamma   90.00
#
_symmetry.space_group_name_H-M   'P 1'
#
loop_
_entity.id
_entity.type
_entity.pdbx_description
1 polymer ?
#
loop_
_entity_poly.entity_id
_entity_poly.type
_entity_poly.pdbx_seq_one_letter_code
_entity_poly.pdbx_strand_id
1 'polypeptide(L)' 'MPEIKVTKAFNFRVGSEVLHFAKSDKPVPAPADVAQHAVEKGFAEPPKDEPAKAAKPAADNPADELAGK' A
#
# COMPACT_ATOMS: atom_id res chain seq x y z
N MET A 1 -10.53 -3.04 6.06
CA MET A 1 -9.85 -3.27 4.77
C MET A 1 -9.62 -1.90 4.16
N PRO A 2 -8.40 -1.56 3.70
CA PRO A 2 -8.15 -0.26 3.07
C PRO A 2 -8.99 -0.11 1.79
N GLU A 3 -9.44 1.10 1.51
CA GLU A 3 -10.24 1.40 0.33
C GLU A 3 -9.43 2.21 -0.68
N ILE A 4 -9.24 1.68 -1.88
CA ILE A 4 -8.44 2.35 -2.92
C ILE A 4 -9.32 2.83 -4.05
N LYS A 5 -8.97 3.96 -4.66
CA LYS A 5 -9.61 4.42 -5.90
C LYS A 5 -8.86 3.82 -7.08
N VAL A 6 -9.43 2.78 -7.69
CA VAL A 6 -8.81 2.08 -8.84
C VAL A 6 -8.95 2.93 -10.09
N THR A 7 -7.88 3.62 -10.48
CA THR A 7 -7.85 4.50 -11.66
C THR A 7 -7.68 3.70 -12.96
N LYS A 8 -7.08 2.51 -12.87
CA LYS A 8 -6.84 1.61 -14.00
C LYS A 8 -7.14 0.17 -13.60
N ALA A 9 -7.87 -0.56 -14.44
CA ALA A 9 -8.18 -1.96 -14.17
C ALA A 9 -6.89 -2.79 -14.11
N PHE A 10 -6.80 -3.69 -13.13
CA PHE A 10 -5.65 -4.55 -12.93
C PHE A 10 -6.07 -5.89 -12.32
N ASN A 11 -5.18 -6.88 -12.41
CA ASN A 11 -5.36 -8.18 -11.78
C ASN A 11 -4.29 -8.37 -10.72
N PHE A 12 -4.66 -8.92 -9.57
CA PHE A 12 -3.73 -9.24 -8.50
C PHE A 12 -3.83 -10.72 -8.14
N ARG A 13 -2.69 -11.39 -8.05
CA ARG A 13 -2.65 -12.81 -7.73
C ARG A 13 -2.41 -13.00 -6.23
N VAL A 14 -3.35 -13.67 -5.57
CA VAL A 14 -3.25 -14.05 -4.15
C VAL A 14 -3.16 -15.58 -4.10
N GLY A 15 -1.95 -16.11 -3.96
CA GLY A 15 -1.70 -17.55 -4.02
C GLY A 15 -2.12 -18.15 -5.37
N SER A 16 -3.14 -19.02 -5.34
CA SER A 16 -3.68 -19.69 -6.53
C SER A 16 -4.82 -18.91 -7.20
N GLU A 17 -5.36 -17.88 -6.55
CA GLU A 17 -6.48 -17.09 -7.05
C GLU A 17 -6.01 -15.79 -7.71
N VAL A 18 -6.75 -15.35 -8.73
CA VAL A 18 -6.54 -14.06 -9.40
C VAL A 18 -7.76 -13.19 -9.13
N LEU A 19 -7.55 -12.11 -8.38
CA LEU A 19 -8.56 -11.10 -8.10
C LEU A 19 -8.51 -10.04 -9.19
N HIS A 20 -9.66 -9.78 -9.80
CA HIS A 20 -9.82 -8.75 -10.81
C HIS A 20 -10.36 -7.46 -10.18
N PHE A 21 -9.64 -6.36 -10.35
CA PHE A 21 -10.06 -5.03 -9.90
C PHE A 21 -10.38 -4.17 -11.13
N ALA A 22 -11.66 -3.90 -11.34
CA ALA A 22 -12.11 -3.00 -12.40
C ALA A 22 -11.83 -1.54 -12.03
N LYS A 23 -11.57 -0.70 -13.04
CA LYS A 23 -11.51 0.75 -12.86
C LYS A 23 -12.82 1.24 -12.25
N SER A 24 -12.72 1.89 -11.11
CA SER A 24 -13.87 2.46 -10.39
C SER A 24 -13.50 3.83 -9.87
N ASP A 25 -14.39 4.80 -10.11
CA ASP A 25 -14.21 6.15 -9.57
C ASP A 25 -14.52 6.19 -8.06
N LYS A 26 -15.26 5.18 -7.57
CA LYS A 26 -15.56 4.98 -6.16
C LYS A 26 -14.42 4.23 -5.47
N PRO A 27 -14.14 4.56 -4.19
CA PRO A 27 -13.25 3.76 -3.36
C PRO A 27 -13.79 2.33 -3.28
N VAL A 28 -12.92 1.35 -3.51
CA VAL A 28 -13.23 -0.08 -3.43
C VAL A 28 -12.35 -0.73 -2.37
N PRO A 29 -12.93 -1.57 -1.49
CA PRO A 29 -12.17 -2.27 -0.48
C PRO A 29 -11.19 -3.25 -1.14
N ALA A 30 -9.91 -3.13 -0.80
CA ALA A 30 -8.85 -3.99 -1.28
C ALA A 30 -8.02 -4.53 -0.11
N PRO A 31 -7.38 -5.71 -0.26
CA PRO A 31 -6.34 -6.17 0.66
C PRO A 31 -5.19 -5.17 0.76
N ALA A 32 -4.48 -5.13 1.89
CA ALA A 32 -3.35 -4.21 2.08
C ALA A 32 -2.25 -4.39 1.02
N ASP A 33 -1.88 -5.64 0.69
CA ASP A 33 -0.95 -5.97 -0.40
C ASP A 33 -1.41 -5.45 -1.76
N VAL A 34 -2.71 -5.59 -2.07
CA VAL A 34 -3.30 -5.10 -3.32
C VAL A 34 -3.24 -3.58 -3.37
N ALA A 35 -3.62 -2.92 -2.28
CA ALA A 35 -3.60 -1.46 -2.18
C ALA A 35 -2.19 -0.92 -2.36
N GLN A 36 -1.20 -1.50 -1.67
CA GLN A 36 0.19 -1.09 -1.80
C GLN A 36 0.71 -1.31 -3.22
N HIS A 37 0.50 -2.50 -3.78
CA HIS A 37 0.93 -2.81 -5.16
C HIS A 37 0.27 -1.90 -6.19
N ALA A 38 -1.03 -1.63 -6.04
CA ALA A 38 -1.78 -0.78 -6.95
C ALA A 38 -1.30 0.67 -6.90
N VAL A 39 -0.97 1.19 -5.71
CA VAL A 39 -0.41 2.55 -5.55
C VAL A 39 1.01 2.63 -6.11
N GLU A 40 1.89 1.69 -5.74
CA GLU A 40 3.29 1.67 -6.21
C GLU A 40 3.41 1.55 -7.73
N LYS A 41 2.49 0.84 -8.36
CA LYS A 41 2.45 0.67 -9.82
C LYS A 41 1.60 1.73 -10.54
N GLY A 42 0.91 2.61 -9.81
CA GLY A 42 0.03 3.64 -10.39
C GLY A 42 -1.28 3.11 -10.98
N PHE A 43 -1.77 1.95 -10.53
CA PHE A 43 -3.09 1.42 -10.86
C PHE A 43 -4.22 2.00 -9.98
N ALA A 44 -3.87 2.52 -8.80
CA ALA A 44 -4.82 3.15 -7.89
C ALA A 44 -4.23 4.39 -7.23
N GLU A 45 -5.10 5.31 -6.83
CA GLU A 45 -4.73 6.39 -5.91
C GLU A 45 -4.70 5.87 -4.48
N PRO A 46 -3.76 6.35 -3.65
CA PRO A 46 -3.70 5.96 -2.25
C PRO A 46 -5.03 6.28 -1.56
N PRO A 47 -5.46 5.43 -0.61
CA PRO A 47 -6.62 5.74 0.21
C PRO A 47 -6.42 7.15 0.77
N LYS A 48 -7.42 8.00 0.59
CA LYS A 48 -7.48 9.31 1.26
C LYS A 48 -7.85 9.06 2.73
N ASP A 49 -7.08 8.24 3.41
CA ASP A 49 -7.23 8.05 4.85
C ASP A 49 -6.53 9.23 5.52
N GLU A 50 -7.30 9.91 6.37
CA GLU A 50 -6.79 10.63 7.52
C GLU A 50 -5.55 9.89 8.07
N PRO A 51 -4.45 10.59 8.37
CA PRO A 51 -3.12 9.99 8.50
C PRO A 51 -3.09 8.86 9.52
N ALA A 52 -3.20 7.61 9.05
CA ALA A 52 -2.66 6.47 9.75
C ALA A 52 -1.14 6.63 9.71
N LYS A 53 -0.66 7.40 10.68
CA LYS A 53 0.56 7.15 11.44
C LYS A 53 1.56 6.40 10.58
N ALA A 54 2.42 7.16 9.90
CA ALA A 54 3.69 6.70 9.40
C ALA A 54 4.36 5.88 10.52
N ALA A 55 4.12 4.58 10.54
CA ALA A 55 5.03 3.61 11.08
C ALA A 55 6.20 3.68 10.10
N LYS A 56 7.07 4.68 10.34
CA LYS A 56 8.43 4.66 9.85
C LYS A 56 8.91 3.22 10.03
N PRO A 57 9.39 2.55 8.98
CA PRO A 57 10.12 1.32 9.18
C PRO A 57 11.28 1.69 10.11
N ALA A 58 11.21 1.30 11.38
CA ALA A 58 12.41 1.18 12.19
C ALA A 58 13.13 -0.05 11.65
N ALA A 59 13.67 0.08 10.44
CA ALA A 59 14.66 -0.83 9.92
C ALA A 59 15.95 -0.58 10.71
N ASP A 60 16.42 -1.65 11.34
CA ASP A 60 17.78 -1.87 11.80
C ASP A 60 18.35 -0.98 12.93
N ASN A 61 18.25 -1.49 14.17
CA ASN A 61 19.43 -1.54 15.05
C ASN A 61 20.41 -2.58 14.46
N PRO A 62 21.74 -2.65 14.76
CA PRO A 62 22.58 -1.87 15.68
C PRO A 62 23.97 -1.46 15.10
N ALA A 63 24.62 -0.38 15.60
CA ALA A 63 26.09 -0.27 15.71
C ALA A 63 26.52 1.11 16.25
N ASP A 64 27.12 1.07 17.45
CA ASP A 64 28.32 1.79 17.90
C ASP A 64 28.95 2.80 16.91
N GLU A 65 29.05 4.08 17.28
CA GLU A 65 30.33 4.81 17.35
C GLU A 65 30.15 6.23 17.96
N LEU A 66 30.85 6.45 19.08
CA LEU A 66 31.40 7.69 19.65
C LEU A 66 30.87 9.10 19.24
N ALA A 67 30.63 9.91 20.28
CA ALA A 67 31.33 11.19 20.59
C ALA A 67 30.44 12.41 20.87
N GLY A 68 30.67 13.01 22.05
CA GLY A 68 30.42 14.43 22.34
C GLY A 68 29.35 14.65 23.42
N LYS A 69 29.57 15.45 24.47
CA LYS A 69 30.71 16.27 24.88
C LYS A 69 30.47 16.70 26.32
#